data_AF-A0A7S2I374-F1
#
_entry.id   AF-A0A7S2I374-F1
#
_cell.length_a   1.000
_cell.length_b   1.000
_cell.length_c   1.000
_cell.angle_alpha   90.00
_cell.angle_beta   90.00
_cell.angle_gamma   90.00
#
_symmetry.space_group_name_H-M   'P 1'
#
loop_
_entity.id
_entity.type
_entity.pdbx_description
1 polymer ?
#
loop_
_entity_poly.entity_id
_entity_poly.type
_entity_poly.pdbx_seq_one_letter_code
_entity_poly.pdbx_strand_id
1 'polypeptide(L)'
;MQPKASTQRQPSWLWVCLAGCTFYSLQNFQIVIDLRADGDEYYIKALWENTPLISNNTNHRVNATASLCLVAKDPHVRYIDEWADYHFALGFTGLHVFDNSASFSLRDWGKDKPYAGNIRVEHFIPGLTHNVTDKGERTKNQDFAYLECIREAIAQNISWVAMFDLDEFLVMHHTDSVTEFMENHCQPPCGQVSFNWIPFGSSNRTRYVPVPVTRRFVHCEPVVSWIKAIVDPKAVNRSLPWLHTFHLAEGRTWLDTTGHVIRTRNKRWNRMHNHRKPTDHAVLNHYFYKSEQEWQAKQCTLGDINNMSRTCNETRVFFQSTFDDTAWQILHRLSPHYQMYDNVSDLG
;
A
#
# COMPACT_ATOMS: atom_id res chain seq x y z
N MET A 1 -21.05 43.00 49.24
CA MET A 1 -21.73 42.93 47.93
C MET A 1 -20.73 42.32 46.96
N GLN A 2 -20.66 41.00 46.81
CA GLN A 2 -21.41 40.15 45.87
C GLN A 2 -21.47 40.62 44.39
N PRO A 3 -21.40 39.68 43.43
CA PRO A 3 -20.79 39.86 42.10
C PRO A 3 -21.83 40.09 40.98
N LYS A 4 -21.39 40.52 39.79
CA LYS A 4 -22.23 40.47 38.57
C LYS A 4 -21.48 39.85 37.39
N ALA A 5 -22.24 39.06 36.65
CA ALA A 5 -21.85 38.00 35.73
C ALA A 5 -21.90 38.41 34.24
N SER A 6 -21.25 37.56 33.42
CA SER A 6 -21.57 37.11 32.06
C SER A 6 -21.86 38.12 30.93
N THR A 7 -21.11 38.04 29.82
CA THR A 7 -21.53 37.30 28.60
C THR A 7 -20.47 37.49 27.50
N GLN A 8 -19.78 36.41 27.13
CA GLN A 8 -19.02 36.34 25.88
C GLN A 8 -20.00 36.11 24.73
N ARG A 9 -20.05 37.03 23.76
CA ARG A 9 -20.66 36.80 22.45
C ARG A 9 -19.55 36.44 21.46
N GLN A 10 -19.71 35.30 20.79
CA GLN A 10 -18.89 34.91 19.65
C GLN A 10 -19.22 35.74 18.41
N PRO A 11 -18.27 35.98 17.48
CA PRO A 11 -18.59 36.44 16.14
C PRO A 11 -18.89 35.25 15.23
N SER A 12 -20.09 35.30 14.64
CA SER A 12 -20.56 34.50 13.53
C SER A 12 -19.76 34.77 12.26
N TRP A 13 -19.20 33.73 11.63
CA TRP A 13 -18.71 33.80 10.25
C TRP A 13 -19.70 33.10 9.32
N LEU A 14 -20.44 33.94 8.59
CA LEU A 14 -21.26 33.58 7.45
C LEU A 14 -20.30 33.24 6.29
N TRP A 15 -20.24 31.98 5.84
CA TRP A 15 -19.55 31.64 4.59
C TRP A 15 -20.55 31.62 3.44
N VAL A 16 -20.26 32.47 2.45
CA VAL A 16 -20.96 32.59 1.18
C VAL A 16 -20.71 31.31 0.37
N CYS A 17 -21.78 30.56 0.10
CA CYS A 17 -21.79 29.46 -0.88
C CYS A 17 -21.91 30.05 -2.29
N LEU A 18 -20.88 29.88 -3.13
CA LEU A 18 -21.01 30.01 -4.57
C LEU A 18 -21.64 28.71 -5.13
N ALA A 19 -22.61 28.90 -6.01
CA ALA A 19 -23.66 27.95 -6.38
C ALA A 19 -23.16 26.66 -7.04
N GLY A 20 -23.77 25.51 -6.68
CA GLY A 20 -23.60 24.25 -7.42
C GLY A 20 -23.96 22.94 -6.71
N CYS A 21 -24.31 22.91 -5.43
CA CYS A 21 -24.67 21.66 -4.74
C CYS A 21 -26.19 21.48 -4.63
N THR A 22 -26.74 20.55 -5.41
CA THR A 22 -28.07 19.98 -5.16
C THR A 22 -27.97 19.05 -3.95
N PHE A 23 -28.54 19.45 -2.81
CA PHE A 23 -28.68 18.58 -1.64
C PHE A 23 -29.80 17.57 -1.88
N TYR A 24 -29.45 16.29 -2.01
CA TYR A 24 -30.42 15.21 -1.87
C TYR A 24 -30.43 14.74 -0.41
N SER A 25 -31.56 14.96 0.27
CA SER A 25 -31.83 14.37 1.58
C SER A 25 -32.22 12.91 1.39
N LEU A 26 -31.32 12.00 1.70
CA LEU A 26 -31.66 10.65 2.13
C LEU A 26 -31.34 10.57 3.63
N GLN A 27 -32.30 10.09 4.41
CA GLN A 27 -32.20 10.02 5.86
C GLN A 27 -30.96 9.21 6.28
N ASN A 28 -30.15 9.82 7.15
CA ASN A 28 -29.06 9.24 7.96
C ASN A 28 -27.66 9.03 7.35
N PHE A 29 -27.17 9.90 6.46
CA PHE A 29 -25.73 10.07 6.26
C PHE A 29 -25.37 11.55 6.10
N GLN A 30 -24.57 12.11 7.01
CA GLN A 30 -23.98 13.44 6.84
C GLN A 30 -22.57 13.27 6.30
N ILE A 31 -22.45 13.35 4.98
CA ILE A 31 -21.18 13.19 4.27
C ILE A 31 -20.36 14.47 4.41
N VAL A 32 -19.14 14.35 4.95
CA VAL A 32 -18.12 15.41 4.89
C VAL A 32 -16.96 14.90 4.04
N ILE A 33 -16.76 15.48 2.86
CA ILE A 33 -15.53 15.29 2.08
C ILE A 33 -14.60 16.43 2.48
N ASP A 34 -13.58 16.15 3.29
CA ASP A 34 -12.57 17.15 3.65
C ASP A 34 -11.51 17.22 2.54
N LEU A 35 -11.68 18.17 1.62
CA LEU A 35 -10.64 18.59 0.70
C LEU A 35 -9.71 19.55 1.46
N ARG A 36 -8.66 19.02 2.09
CA ARG A 36 -7.61 19.90 2.62
C ARG A 36 -6.75 20.42 1.48
N ALA A 37 -6.75 21.73 1.31
CA ALA A 37 -5.74 22.43 0.53
C ALA A 37 -4.52 22.67 1.44
N ASP A 38 -3.43 21.96 1.19
CA ASP A 38 -2.13 22.25 1.79
C ASP A 38 -1.14 22.44 0.62
N GLY A 39 -1.03 23.69 0.15
CA GLY A 39 -0.49 23.97 -1.20
C GLY A 39 -1.39 23.40 -2.30
N ASP A 40 -0.96 23.44 -3.55
CA ASP A 40 -1.72 23.00 -4.75
C ASP A 40 -2.04 21.48 -4.80
N GLU A 41 -2.07 20.78 -3.66
CA GLU A 41 -2.28 19.33 -3.56
C GLU A 41 -3.62 18.97 -2.90
N TYR A 42 -4.36 18.09 -3.55
CA TYR A 42 -5.60 17.49 -3.04
C TYR A 42 -5.30 16.06 -2.55
N TYR A 43 -5.81 15.69 -1.37
CA TYR A 43 -5.70 14.34 -0.79
C TYR A 43 -7.08 13.67 -0.68
N ILE A 44 -7.12 12.35 -0.80
CA ILE A 44 -8.31 11.56 -0.45
C ILE A 44 -8.25 11.30 1.05
N LYS A 45 -9.30 11.68 1.77
CA LYS A 45 -9.53 11.25 3.15
C LYS A 45 -10.86 10.53 3.24
N ALA A 46 -10.85 9.21 3.44
CA ALA A 46 -12.05 8.47 3.75
C ALA A 46 -12.41 8.68 5.22
N LEU A 47 -13.53 9.36 5.50
CA LEU A 47 -14.03 9.51 6.86
C LEU A 47 -14.81 8.25 7.29
N TRP A 48 -14.46 7.72 8.46
CA TRP A 48 -15.15 6.60 9.08
C TRP A 48 -16.32 7.11 9.93
N GLU A 49 -17.56 6.87 9.51
CA GLU A 49 -18.72 6.97 10.40
C GLU A 49 -19.04 5.59 10.97
N ASN A 50 -18.40 5.21 12.08
CA ASN A 50 -18.76 4.05 12.93
C ASN A 50 -19.21 2.76 12.20
N THR A 51 -18.60 2.41 11.07
CA THR A 51 -18.82 1.12 10.42
C THR A 51 -17.83 0.12 11.01
N PRO A 52 -18.27 -0.92 11.74
CA PRO A 52 -17.37 -1.97 12.17
C PRO A 52 -16.85 -2.69 10.92
N LEU A 53 -15.53 -2.84 10.81
CA LEU A 53 -14.95 -3.81 9.88
C LEU A 53 -15.54 -5.19 10.25
N ILE A 54 -16.12 -5.88 9.27
CA ILE A 54 -16.67 -7.22 9.48
C ILE A 54 -15.50 -8.15 9.80
N SER A 55 -15.34 -8.45 11.09
CA SER A 55 -14.50 -9.55 11.55
C SER A 55 -15.15 -10.85 11.08
N ASN A 56 -14.63 -11.42 10.00
CA ASN A 56 -14.97 -12.80 9.63
C ASN A 56 -14.36 -13.72 10.68
N ASN A 57 -15.21 -14.17 11.60
CA ASN A 57 -14.88 -15.12 12.62
C ASN A 57 -14.76 -16.51 11.99
N THR A 58 -13.55 -16.91 11.62
CA THR A 58 -13.23 -18.29 11.25
C THR A 58 -12.37 -18.92 12.35
N ASN A 59 -12.91 -19.97 12.98
CA ASN A 59 -12.21 -20.81 13.93
C ASN A 59 -11.03 -21.50 13.23
N HIS A 60 -9.85 -20.89 13.22
CA HIS A 60 -8.61 -21.56 12.82
C HIS A 60 -7.57 -21.54 13.94
N ARG A 61 -7.05 -22.73 14.22
CA ARG A 61 -6.03 -23.00 15.23
C ARG A 61 -4.72 -22.36 14.75
N VAL A 62 -4.11 -21.59 15.64
CA VAL A 62 -2.95 -20.68 15.46
C VAL A 62 -3.36 -19.33 14.85
N ASN A 63 -3.37 -18.27 15.66
CA ASN A 63 -3.61 -16.89 15.21
C ASN A 63 -2.39 -16.37 14.43
N ALA A 64 -2.16 -16.86 13.21
CA ALA A 64 -1.15 -16.28 12.34
C ALA A 64 -1.49 -14.80 12.09
N THR A 65 -0.46 -13.96 12.11
CA THR A 65 -0.57 -12.51 11.87
C THR A 65 0.31 -12.11 10.71
N ALA A 66 -0.13 -11.11 9.96
CA ALA A 66 0.60 -10.59 8.81
C ALA A 66 0.77 -9.07 8.92
N SER A 67 1.98 -8.57 8.72
CA SER A 67 2.27 -7.13 8.75
C SER A 67 2.79 -6.64 7.41
N LEU A 68 2.42 -5.41 7.06
CA LEU A 68 2.93 -4.68 5.91
C LEU A 68 4.13 -3.83 6.33
N CYS A 69 5.11 -3.74 5.44
CA CYS A 69 6.24 -2.85 5.56
C CYS A 69 6.31 -1.94 4.34
N LEU A 70 6.19 -0.63 4.58
CA LEU A 70 6.07 0.35 3.51
C LEU A 70 7.13 1.43 3.66
N VAL A 71 7.85 1.74 2.57
CA VAL A 71 8.57 3.00 2.44
C VAL A 71 7.72 3.95 1.63
N ALA A 72 7.20 4.99 2.26
CA ALA A 72 6.31 5.95 1.64
C ALA A 72 7.10 7.18 1.15
N LYS A 73 6.82 7.67 -0.05
CA LYS A 73 7.45 8.85 -0.64
C LYS A 73 6.43 9.60 -1.48
N ASP A 74 6.53 10.92 -1.55
CA ASP A 74 5.67 11.73 -2.42
C ASP A 74 5.82 11.38 -3.90
N PRO A 75 4.86 11.74 -4.76
CA PRO A 75 3.49 12.10 -4.41
C PRO A 75 2.63 10.85 -4.15
N HIS A 76 3.26 9.66 -4.05
CA HIS A 76 2.53 8.39 -3.90
C HIS A 76 1.76 8.30 -2.58
N VAL A 77 2.15 9.09 -1.57
CA VAL A 77 1.43 9.16 -0.28
C VAL A 77 -0.06 9.47 -0.44
N ARG A 78 -0.48 10.07 -1.55
CA ARG A 78 -1.90 10.34 -1.85
C ARG A 78 -2.78 9.08 -1.97
N TYR A 79 -2.18 7.90 -2.17
CA TYR A 79 -2.91 6.63 -2.31
C TYR A 79 -2.89 5.77 -1.03
N ILE A 80 -2.27 6.25 0.05
CA ILE A 80 -2.05 5.44 1.26
C ILE A 80 -3.35 5.01 1.95
N ASP A 81 -4.41 5.82 1.87
CA ASP A 81 -5.71 5.51 2.47
C ASP A 81 -6.34 4.27 1.84
N GLU A 82 -6.48 4.28 0.50
CA GLU A 82 -6.99 3.13 -0.26
C GLU A 82 -6.11 1.91 -0.07
N TRP A 83 -4.80 2.09 -0.18
CA TRP A 83 -3.84 1.00 -0.08
C TRP A 83 -3.87 0.33 1.31
N ALA A 84 -3.93 1.12 2.38
CA ALA A 84 -4.00 0.58 3.73
C ALA A 84 -5.36 -0.08 3.99
N ASP A 85 -6.47 0.60 3.67
CA ASP A 85 -7.81 0.06 3.85
C ASP A 85 -7.97 -1.27 3.08
N TYR A 86 -7.45 -1.36 1.85
CA TYR A 86 -7.45 -2.57 1.02
C TYR A 86 -6.74 -3.75 1.72
N HIS A 87 -5.50 -3.55 2.14
CA HIS A 87 -4.70 -4.66 2.68
C HIS A 87 -5.15 -5.04 4.11
N PHE A 88 -5.57 -4.10 4.95
CA PHE A 88 -6.19 -4.45 6.23
C PHE A 88 -7.48 -5.27 6.02
N ALA A 89 -8.27 -4.95 4.99
CA ALA A 89 -9.46 -5.72 4.66
C ALA A 89 -9.15 -7.15 4.15
N LEU A 90 -7.96 -7.38 3.57
CA LEU A 90 -7.43 -8.71 3.24
C LEU A 90 -6.86 -9.49 4.44
N GLY A 91 -6.98 -8.96 5.66
CA GLY A 91 -6.54 -9.63 6.88
C GLY A 91 -5.10 -9.35 7.31
N PHE A 92 -4.44 -8.34 6.74
CA PHE A 92 -3.22 -7.80 7.35
C PHE A 92 -3.57 -7.15 8.71
N THR A 93 -2.74 -7.42 9.71
CA THR A 93 -2.98 -7.02 11.09
C THR A 93 -2.08 -5.88 11.56
N GLY A 94 -1.04 -5.51 10.79
CA GLY A 94 -0.12 -4.44 11.15
C GLY A 94 0.46 -3.71 9.96
N LEU A 95 0.87 -2.47 10.15
CA LEU A 95 1.51 -1.63 9.12
C LEU A 95 2.65 -0.80 9.74
N HIS A 96 3.85 -0.99 9.22
CA HIS A 96 5.02 -0.15 9.54
C HIS A 96 5.37 0.72 8.34
N VAL A 97 5.25 2.03 8.50
CA VAL A 97 5.52 3.06 7.48
C VAL A 97 6.82 3.79 7.81
N PHE A 98 7.76 3.74 6.87
CA PHE A 98 8.95 4.58 6.82
C PHE A 98 8.62 5.80 5.95
N ASP A 99 8.32 6.91 6.60
CA ASP A 99 7.91 8.16 5.97
C ASP A 99 9.11 8.93 5.40
N ASN A 100 9.28 8.86 4.09
CA ASN A 100 10.23 9.62 3.29
C ASN A 100 9.53 10.70 2.45
N SER A 101 8.34 11.15 2.88
CA SER A 101 7.69 12.31 2.28
C SER A 101 8.37 13.61 2.71
N ALA A 102 8.18 14.64 1.89
CA ALA A 102 8.53 16.00 2.17
C ALA A 102 7.86 16.43 3.48
N SER A 103 8.66 17.01 4.38
CA SER A 103 8.21 17.50 5.69
C SER A 103 7.55 16.44 6.59
N PHE A 104 7.70 15.13 6.29
CA PHE A 104 7.06 14.04 7.03
C PHE A 104 5.54 14.17 7.12
N SER A 105 4.91 14.35 5.96
CA SER A 105 3.46 14.54 5.81
C SER A 105 2.61 13.42 6.42
N LEU A 106 3.18 12.21 6.63
CA LEU A 106 2.47 11.07 7.21
C LEU A 106 2.59 10.98 8.74
N ARG A 107 3.29 11.90 9.40
CA ARG A 107 3.52 11.86 10.86
C ARG A 107 2.24 11.67 11.69
N ASP A 108 1.14 12.29 11.27
CA ASP A 108 -0.16 12.20 11.95
C ASP A 108 -1.19 11.35 11.18
N TRP A 109 -0.79 10.77 10.04
CA TRP A 109 -1.65 9.93 9.24
C TRP A 109 -2.01 8.63 9.98
N GLY A 110 -3.22 8.12 9.73
CA GLY A 110 -3.67 6.82 10.23
C GLY A 110 -4.24 6.82 11.65
N LYS A 111 -4.13 7.93 12.40
CA LYS A 111 -4.60 8.03 13.80
C LYS A 111 -6.12 7.92 13.98
N ASP A 112 -6.88 8.20 12.93
CA ASP A 112 -8.34 8.12 12.88
C ASP A 112 -8.86 6.86 12.19
N LYS A 113 -7.96 5.97 11.73
CA LYS A 113 -8.34 4.68 11.14
C LYS A 113 -8.78 3.70 12.24
N PRO A 114 -9.70 2.77 11.96
CA PRO A 114 -10.15 1.77 12.94
C PRO A 114 -9.02 0.83 13.40
N TYR A 115 -7.94 0.72 12.62
CA TYR A 115 -6.74 -0.06 12.90
C TYR A 115 -5.56 0.82 13.36
N ALA A 116 -5.79 2.06 13.81
CA ALA A 116 -4.73 3.01 14.22
C ALA A 116 -3.72 2.42 15.21
N GLY A 117 -4.18 1.58 16.16
CA GLY A 117 -3.31 0.92 17.14
C GLY A 117 -2.28 -0.05 16.53
N ASN A 118 -2.46 -0.43 15.27
CA ASN A 118 -1.62 -1.36 14.54
C ASN A 118 -0.76 -0.66 13.48
N ILE A 119 -0.77 0.68 13.44
CA ILE A 119 0.03 1.50 12.54
C ILE A 119 1.21 2.07 13.32
N ARG A 120 2.42 1.87 12.78
CA ARG A 120 3.62 2.56 13.21
C ARG A 120 4.14 3.41 12.07
N VAL A 121 4.22 4.73 12.26
CA VAL A 121 4.85 5.65 11.30
C VAL A 121 6.15 6.17 11.90
N GLU A 122 7.24 6.09 11.15
CA GLU A 122 8.52 6.64 11.54
C GLU A 122 9.13 7.51 10.45
N HIS A 123 9.80 8.58 10.85
CA HIS A 123 10.50 9.45 9.92
C HIS A 123 11.72 8.72 9.34
N PHE A 124 11.81 8.72 8.02
CA PHE A 124 12.88 8.04 7.31
C PHE A 124 13.62 9.02 6.38
N ILE A 125 14.87 9.34 6.72
CA ILE A 125 15.70 10.23 5.90
C ILE A 125 16.84 9.43 5.26
N PRO A 126 16.74 9.10 3.96
CA PRO A 126 17.76 8.37 3.24
C PRO A 126 19.10 9.14 3.29
N GLY A 127 20.10 8.58 3.97
CA GLY A 127 21.44 9.19 4.10
C GLY A 127 21.80 9.56 5.53
N LEU A 128 20.81 9.98 6.32
CA LEU A 128 20.97 10.41 7.71
C LEU A 128 20.52 9.36 8.72
N THR A 129 19.57 8.50 8.35
CA THR A 129 19.12 7.38 9.20
C THR A 129 19.97 6.10 9.07
N HIS A 130 21.14 6.12 8.40
CA HIS A 130 21.91 4.88 8.15
C HIS A 130 22.92 4.54 9.23
N ASN A 131 22.70 3.37 9.84
CA ASN A 131 23.76 2.58 10.43
C ASN A 131 24.41 1.68 9.38
N VAL A 132 25.73 1.68 9.45
CA VAL A 132 26.66 0.75 8.81
C VAL A 132 26.20 -0.69 9.07
N THR A 133 26.24 -1.58 8.07
CA THR A 133 26.07 -3.03 8.32
C THR A 133 27.09 -3.51 9.36
N ASP A 134 26.85 -4.66 9.98
CA ASP A 134 27.85 -5.32 10.86
C ASP A 134 29.21 -5.56 10.17
N LYS A 135 29.29 -5.38 8.84
CA LYS A 135 30.48 -5.52 8.00
C LYS A 135 31.10 -4.19 7.52
N GLY A 136 30.64 -3.04 7.98
CA GLY A 136 31.23 -1.77 7.53
C GLY A 136 30.63 -1.19 6.24
N GLU A 137 29.75 -1.92 5.54
CA GLU A 137 29.19 -1.51 4.26
C GLU A 137 27.91 -0.68 4.46
N ARG A 138 27.70 0.34 3.61
CA ARG A 138 26.44 1.09 3.55
C ARG A 138 25.37 0.23 2.87
N THR A 139 24.31 -0.12 3.58
CA THR A 139 23.09 -0.70 2.97
C THR A 139 22.42 0.31 2.06
N LYS A 140 21.77 -0.16 0.99
CA LYS A 140 20.85 0.71 0.25
C LYS A 140 19.70 1.09 1.17
N ASN A 141 19.16 2.29 1.00
CA ASN A 141 18.32 2.90 2.03
C ASN A 141 17.03 2.10 2.28
N GLN A 142 16.41 1.58 1.23
CA GLN A 142 15.21 0.75 1.33
C GLN A 142 15.49 -0.64 1.93
N ASP A 143 16.67 -1.22 1.69
CA ASP A 143 17.09 -2.50 2.30
C ASP A 143 17.11 -2.41 3.84
N PHE A 144 17.50 -1.24 4.37
CA PHE A 144 17.52 -1.00 5.83
C PHE A 144 16.11 -0.99 6.43
N ALA A 145 15.19 -0.22 5.85
CA ALA A 145 13.80 -0.13 6.32
C ALA A 145 13.15 -1.53 6.40
N TYR A 146 13.38 -2.32 5.36
CA TYR A 146 12.89 -3.68 5.27
C TYR A 146 13.53 -4.62 6.29
N LEU A 147 14.84 -4.53 6.55
CA LEU A 147 15.46 -5.29 7.64
C LEU A 147 14.89 -4.92 9.01
N GLU A 148 14.60 -3.65 9.23
CA GLU A 148 14.03 -3.19 10.50
C GLU A 148 12.62 -3.73 10.71
N CYS A 149 11.78 -3.74 9.67
CA CYS A 149 10.51 -4.45 9.71
C CYS A 149 10.66 -5.93 10.08
N ILE A 150 11.66 -6.62 9.52
CA ILE A 150 11.91 -8.03 9.88
C ILE A 150 12.32 -8.16 11.35
N ARG A 151 13.17 -7.27 11.88
CA ARG A 151 13.56 -7.29 13.30
C ARG A 151 12.36 -7.06 14.21
N GLU A 152 11.56 -6.05 13.92
CA GLU A 152 10.35 -5.70 14.66
C GLU A 152 9.31 -6.81 14.61
N ALA A 153 9.08 -7.39 13.43
CA ALA A 153 8.18 -8.53 13.25
C ALA A 153 8.61 -9.74 14.10
N ILE A 154 9.92 -10.03 14.20
CA ILE A 154 10.43 -11.08 15.09
C ILE A 154 10.13 -10.73 16.55
N ALA A 155 10.41 -9.50 16.98
CA ALA A 155 10.19 -9.05 18.35
C ALA A 155 8.71 -9.11 18.76
N GLN A 156 7.81 -8.81 17.83
CA GLN A 156 6.36 -8.84 18.02
C GLN A 156 5.74 -10.22 17.72
N ASN A 157 6.56 -11.22 17.37
CA ASN A 157 6.12 -12.57 17.00
C ASN A 157 5.09 -12.60 15.86
N ILE A 158 5.26 -11.72 14.87
CA ILE A 158 4.47 -11.69 13.64
C ILE A 158 4.82 -12.90 12.77
N SER A 159 3.81 -13.53 12.17
CA SER A 159 4.00 -14.74 11.37
C SER A 159 4.49 -14.44 9.95
N TRP A 160 3.99 -13.36 9.34
CA TRP A 160 4.25 -13.02 7.95
C TRP A 160 4.52 -11.52 7.77
N VAL A 161 5.47 -11.18 6.91
CA VAL A 161 5.76 -9.79 6.54
C VAL A 161 5.69 -9.62 5.02
N ALA A 162 4.91 -8.62 4.57
CA ALA A 162 4.80 -8.24 3.16
C ALA A 162 5.46 -6.90 2.90
N MET A 163 6.10 -6.75 1.73
CA MET A 163 6.81 -5.53 1.35
C MET A 163 6.28 -5.01 0.03
N PHE A 164 5.09 -4.44 0.12
CA PHE A 164 4.38 -3.90 -1.04
C PHE A 164 4.56 -2.39 -1.09
N ASP A 165 4.77 -1.88 -2.29
CA ASP A 165 4.82 -0.45 -2.57
C ASP A 165 3.39 0.12 -2.61
N LEU A 166 3.23 1.44 -2.44
CA LEU A 166 1.91 2.12 -2.43
C LEU A 166 1.10 1.96 -3.72
N ASP A 167 1.70 1.41 -4.78
CA ASP A 167 1.04 1.14 -6.05
C ASP A 167 0.86 -0.36 -6.33
N GLU A 168 0.98 -1.21 -5.32
CA GLU A 168 0.88 -2.66 -5.42
C GLU A 168 -0.28 -3.20 -4.57
N PHE A 169 -1.17 -4.00 -5.19
CA PHE A 169 -2.38 -4.54 -4.56
C PHE A 169 -2.45 -6.05 -4.74
N LEU A 170 -2.46 -6.79 -3.61
CA LEU A 170 -2.51 -8.25 -3.62
C LEU A 170 -3.89 -8.73 -4.07
N VAL A 171 -3.94 -9.60 -5.09
CA VAL A 171 -5.17 -10.25 -5.55
C VAL A 171 -5.04 -11.75 -5.29
N MET A 172 -5.94 -12.30 -4.47
CA MET A 172 -6.02 -13.73 -4.17
C MET A 172 -7.35 -14.27 -4.71
N HIS A 173 -7.32 -15.39 -5.42
CA HIS A 173 -8.51 -15.87 -6.16
C HIS A 173 -9.41 -16.83 -5.36
N HIS A 174 -8.92 -17.36 -4.23
CA HIS A 174 -9.61 -18.44 -3.50
C HIS A 174 -9.84 -18.16 -2.01
N THR A 175 -9.29 -17.08 -1.48
CA THR A 175 -9.49 -16.63 -0.08
C THR A 175 -9.32 -15.11 -0.02
N ASP A 176 -9.99 -14.50 0.95
CA ASP A 176 -9.86 -13.08 1.28
C ASP A 176 -8.93 -12.84 2.48
N SER A 177 -8.34 -13.90 3.03
CA SER A 177 -7.44 -13.83 4.18
C SER A 177 -6.01 -14.13 3.77
N VAL A 178 -5.13 -13.14 3.90
CA VAL A 178 -3.71 -13.31 3.59
C VAL A 178 -3.05 -14.34 4.51
N THR A 179 -3.50 -14.46 5.77
CA THR A 179 -2.94 -15.44 6.71
C THR A 179 -3.37 -16.85 6.33
N GLU A 180 -4.64 -17.04 5.96
CA GLU A 180 -5.13 -18.32 5.41
C GLU A 180 -4.39 -18.70 4.12
N PHE A 181 -4.18 -17.74 3.22
CA PHE A 181 -3.40 -17.96 2.01
C PHE A 181 -1.99 -18.44 2.33
N MET A 182 -1.28 -17.74 3.24
CA MET A 182 0.09 -18.08 3.58
C MET A 182 0.19 -19.42 4.31
N GLU A 183 -0.78 -19.75 5.17
CA GLU A 183 -0.86 -21.07 5.79
C GLU A 183 -1.07 -22.17 4.74
N ASN A 184 -1.93 -21.97 3.74
CA ASN A 184 -2.16 -22.99 2.71
C ASN A 184 -0.99 -23.15 1.74
N HIS A 185 -0.28 -22.06 1.42
CA HIS A 185 0.76 -22.06 0.38
C HIS A 185 2.21 -22.10 0.91
N CYS A 186 2.44 -21.94 2.23
CA CYS A 186 3.79 -21.88 2.81
C CYS A 186 3.95 -22.72 4.08
N GLN A 187 3.74 -24.02 3.96
CA GLN A 187 4.02 -24.98 5.03
C GLN A 187 5.54 -25.23 5.18
N PRO A 188 6.06 -25.48 6.40
CA PRO A 188 7.48 -25.79 6.61
C PRO A 188 7.99 -26.89 5.65
N PRO A 189 9.16 -26.74 5.03
CA PRO A 189 10.21 -25.76 5.33
C PRO A 189 10.08 -24.41 4.58
N CYS A 190 8.92 -24.09 4.02
CA CYS A 190 8.69 -22.81 3.35
C CYS A 190 8.99 -21.64 4.30
N GLY A 191 9.64 -20.62 3.74
CA GLY A 191 9.91 -19.35 4.42
C GLY A 191 9.43 -18.14 3.62
N GLN A 192 9.02 -18.31 2.36
CA GLN A 192 8.57 -17.22 1.51
C GLN A 192 7.72 -17.71 0.35
N VAL A 193 6.67 -16.94 0.02
CA VAL A 193 5.90 -17.06 -1.22
C VAL A 193 6.03 -15.78 -2.03
N SER A 194 6.24 -15.92 -3.34
CA SER A 194 6.33 -14.78 -4.26
C SER A 194 5.16 -14.70 -5.23
N PHE A 195 4.82 -13.45 -5.57
CA PHE A 195 3.68 -13.06 -6.40
C PHE A 195 4.20 -12.30 -7.60
N ASN A 196 3.81 -12.73 -8.80
CA ASN A 196 4.15 -12.05 -10.04
C ASN A 196 3.32 -10.78 -10.23
N TRP A 197 3.96 -9.74 -10.77
CA TRP A 197 3.28 -8.50 -11.10
C TRP A 197 2.39 -8.65 -12.32
N ILE A 198 1.21 -8.05 -12.24
CA ILE A 198 0.40 -7.65 -13.39
C ILE A 198 0.48 -6.13 -13.50
N PRO A 199 1.18 -5.57 -14.50
CA PRO A 199 1.26 -4.13 -14.67
C PRO A 199 -0.08 -3.56 -15.15
N PHE A 200 -0.60 -2.60 -14.39
CA PHE A 200 -1.72 -1.75 -14.80
C PHE A 200 -1.17 -0.47 -15.35
N GLY A 201 -1.77 0.05 -16.42
CA GLY A 201 -1.42 1.38 -16.86
C GLY A 201 -2.59 2.34 -16.96
N SER A 202 -2.46 3.32 -17.85
CA SER A 202 -3.16 4.58 -17.66
C SER A 202 -4.65 4.52 -17.89
N SER A 203 -5.21 3.46 -18.49
CA SER A 203 -6.64 3.41 -18.86
C SER A 203 -7.13 4.69 -19.57
N ASN A 204 -6.27 5.28 -20.40
CA ASN A 204 -6.46 6.56 -21.10
C ASN A 204 -6.75 7.78 -20.19
N ARG A 205 -6.37 7.73 -18.91
CA ARG A 205 -6.49 8.85 -17.97
C ARG A 205 -5.30 9.78 -18.11
N THR A 206 -5.55 11.08 -18.25
CA THR A 206 -4.48 12.07 -18.43
C THR A 206 -4.21 12.91 -17.19
N ARG A 207 -5.17 13.01 -16.27
CA ARG A 207 -5.04 13.79 -15.02
C ARG A 207 -5.35 12.98 -13.78
N TYR A 208 -4.85 13.51 -12.66
CA TYR A 208 -5.21 13.08 -11.32
C TYR A 208 -6.67 13.43 -11.02
N VAL A 209 -7.39 12.47 -10.42
CA VAL A 209 -8.64 12.71 -9.70
C VAL A 209 -8.61 11.94 -8.38
N PRO A 210 -9.24 12.47 -7.31
CA PRO A 210 -9.29 11.84 -5.99
C PRO A 210 -10.31 10.69 -5.94
N VAL A 211 -10.12 9.70 -6.82
CA VAL A 211 -10.88 8.45 -6.92
C VAL A 211 -9.91 7.27 -6.75
N PRO A 212 -10.31 6.17 -6.11
CA PRO A 212 -9.46 4.98 -5.93
C PRO A 212 -8.70 4.55 -7.20
N VAL A 213 -7.42 4.26 -7.06
CA VAL A 213 -6.53 3.81 -8.15
C VAL A 213 -7.07 2.51 -8.76
N THR A 214 -7.57 1.60 -7.94
CA THR A 214 -8.16 0.34 -8.38
C THR A 214 -9.40 0.55 -9.25
N ARG A 215 -10.19 1.62 -9.01
CA ARG A 215 -11.35 2.00 -9.83
C ARG A 215 -10.97 2.74 -11.10
N ARG A 216 -9.96 3.63 -11.03
CA ARG A 216 -9.57 4.49 -12.16
C ARG A 216 -8.87 3.72 -13.28
N PHE A 217 -8.07 2.72 -12.91
CA PHE A 217 -7.16 2.02 -13.80
C PHE A 217 -7.54 0.54 -13.88
N VAL A 218 -8.30 0.17 -14.91
CA VAL A 218 -8.90 -1.17 -15.05
C VAL A 218 -8.40 -1.93 -16.27
N HIS A 219 -7.34 -1.43 -16.91
CA HIS A 219 -6.71 -2.12 -18.03
C HIS A 219 -5.26 -2.49 -17.68
N CYS A 220 -4.92 -3.75 -17.91
CA CYS A 220 -3.63 -4.33 -17.57
C CYS A 220 -2.89 -4.93 -18.78
N GLU A 221 -1.59 -5.09 -18.58
CA GLU A 221 -0.68 -5.83 -19.46
C GLU A 221 -0.60 -7.31 -19.02
N PRO A 222 -0.11 -8.21 -19.89
CA PRO A 222 0.19 -9.57 -19.48
C PRO A 222 1.14 -9.63 -18.28
N VAL A 223 0.95 -10.64 -17.43
CA VAL A 223 1.82 -10.91 -16.28
C VAL A 223 3.31 -10.87 -16.64
N VAL A 224 4.09 -10.16 -15.82
CA VAL A 224 5.54 -10.03 -16.00
C VAL A 224 6.28 -10.92 -15.03
N SER A 225 7.57 -11.16 -15.31
CA SER A 225 8.39 -12.03 -14.46
C SER A 225 8.76 -11.38 -13.14
N TRP A 226 8.58 -10.07 -12.98
CA TRP A 226 8.90 -9.36 -11.74
C TRP A 226 7.99 -9.82 -10.60
N ILE A 227 8.58 -9.96 -9.41
CA ILE A 227 7.88 -10.45 -8.23
C ILE A 227 8.12 -9.55 -7.01
N LYS A 228 7.17 -9.63 -6.08
CA LYS A 228 7.34 -9.31 -4.65
C LYS A 228 7.05 -10.55 -3.81
N ALA A 229 7.21 -10.46 -2.50
CA ALA A 229 7.04 -11.61 -1.62
C ALA A 229 6.40 -11.28 -0.28
N ILE A 230 5.81 -12.31 0.32
CA ILE A 230 5.45 -12.37 1.74
C ILE A 230 6.35 -13.44 2.39
N VAL A 231 6.97 -13.09 3.51
CA VAL A 231 8.04 -13.89 4.13
C VAL A 231 7.75 -14.21 5.59
N ASP A 232 8.16 -15.40 6.05
CA ASP A 232 8.32 -15.69 7.48
C ASP A 232 9.56 -14.92 7.97
N PRO A 233 9.42 -13.93 8.86
CA PRO A 233 10.54 -13.11 9.29
C PRO A 233 11.63 -13.95 10.01
N LYS A 234 11.29 -15.08 10.62
CA LYS A 234 12.25 -16.01 11.26
C LYS A 234 13.01 -16.87 10.24
N ALA A 235 12.52 -16.97 9.00
CA ALA A 235 13.19 -17.67 7.91
C ALA A 235 14.22 -16.80 7.18
N VAL A 236 14.31 -15.50 7.46
CA VAL A 236 15.18 -14.56 6.75
C VAL A 236 16.63 -14.65 7.21
N ASN A 237 17.55 -14.77 6.25
CA ASN A 237 18.97 -14.49 6.44
C ASN A 237 19.23 -12.97 6.33
N ARG A 238 19.28 -12.31 7.48
CA ARG A 238 19.40 -10.85 7.61
C ARG A 238 20.75 -10.29 7.12
N SER A 239 21.76 -11.12 6.85
CA SER A 239 23.05 -10.67 6.33
C SER A 239 23.03 -10.31 4.84
N LEU A 240 21.93 -10.59 4.12
CA LEU A 240 21.80 -10.37 2.67
C LEU A 240 20.44 -9.71 2.34
N PRO A 241 20.23 -8.44 2.72
CA PRO A 241 18.95 -7.78 2.51
C PRO A 241 18.66 -7.54 1.03
N TRP A 242 17.36 -7.49 0.70
CA TRP A 242 16.91 -7.32 -0.66
C TRP A 242 15.52 -6.65 -0.74
N LEU A 243 15.30 -5.90 -1.82
CA LEU A 243 14.21 -4.93 -1.98
C LEU A 243 12.85 -5.55 -2.33
N HIS A 244 12.85 -6.72 -2.95
CA HIS A 244 11.63 -7.35 -3.49
C HIS A 244 11.28 -8.67 -2.80
N THR A 245 12.28 -9.31 -2.23
CA THR A 245 12.23 -10.66 -1.66
C THR A 245 13.31 -10.75 -0.59
N PHE A 246 13.39 -11.86 0.11
CA PHE A 246 14.41 -12.10 1.12
C PHE A 246 15.35 -13.22 0.75
N HIS A 247 16.60 -13.09 1.20
CA HIS A 247 17.45 -14.26 1.31
C HIS A 247 16.96 -15.09 2.49
N LEU A 248 16.76 -16.38 2.27
CA LEU A 248 16.34 -17.28 3.33
C LEU A 248 17.54 -17.91 4.04
N ALA A 249 17.34 -18.28 5.30
CA ALA A 249 18.27 -19.09 6.07
C ALA A 249 18.40 -20.49 5.46
N GLU A 250 19.49 -21.18 5.80
CA GLU A 250 19.73 -22.54 5.32
C GLU A 250 18.57 -23.48 5.70
N GLY A 251 18.21 -24.37 4.78
CA GLY A 251 17.10 -25.32 4.98
C GLY A 251 15.70 -24.76 4.72
N ARG A 252 15.56 -23.46 4.45
CA ARG A 252 14.26 -22.84 4.11
C ARG A 252 14.01 -22.80 2.60
N THR A 253 12.75 -22.93 2.21
CA THR A 253 12.35 -22.92 0.79
C THR A 253 11.59 -21.67 0.41
N TRP A 254 11.84 -21.21 -0.82
CA TRP A 254 11.10 -20.13 -1.47
C TRP A 254 10.21 -20.73 -2.54
N LEU A 255 8.90 -20.51 -2.44
CA LEU A 255 7.90 -21.00 -3.37
C LEU A 255 7.28 -19.87 -4.21
N ASP A 256 6.79 -20.20 -5.40
CA ASP A 256 5.75 -19.42 -6.05
C ASP A 256 4.35 -19.84 -5.57
N THR A 257 3.32 -19.17 -6.05
CA THR A 257 1.93 -19.41 -5.65
C THR A 257 1.42 -20.83 -5.97
N THR A 258 2.06 -21.53 -6.91
CA THR A 258 1.74 -22.94 -7.27
C THR A 258 2.54 -23.97 -6.46
N GLY A 259 3.34 -23.53 -5.50
CA GLY A 259 4.23 -24.39 -4.71
C GLY A 259 5.52 -24.80 -5.42
N HIS A 260 5.83 -24.20 -6.57
CA HIS A 260 7.10 -24.48 -7.24
C HIS A 260 8.25 -23.76 -6.55
N VAL A 261 9.34 -24.50 -6.33
CA VAL A 261 10.54 -23.96 -5.67
C VAL A 261 11.27 -23.00 -6.59
N ILE A 262 11.34 -21.72 -6.20
CA ILE A 262 12.13 -20.72 -6.90
C ILE A 262 13.60 -20.86 -6.48
N ARG A 263 14.45 -21.25 -7.43
CA ARG A 263 15.90 -21.33 -7.25
C ARG A 263 16.58 -20.14 -7.91
N THR A 264 17.01 -19.17 -7.12
CA THR A 264 17.76 -18.04 -7.65
C THR A 264 19.24 -18.40 -7.79
N ARG A 265 19.83 -18.21 -8.97
CA ARG A 265 21.29 -18.23 -9.15
C ARG A 265 21.92 -17.04 -8.41
N ASN A 266 23.22 -17.10 -8.08
CA ASN A 266 23.99 -16.09 -7.33
C ASN A 266 23.99 -14.66 -7.90
N LYS A 267 23.28 -14.38 -9.00
CA LYS A 267 23.17 -13.02 -9.55
C LYS A 267 22.04 -12.27 -8.86
N ARG A 268 22.42 -11.18 -8.20
CA ARG A 268 21.57 -10.24 -7.45
C ARG A 268 20.21 -9.95 -8.13
N TRP A 269 20.19 -9.63 -9.43
CA TRP A 269 18.96 -9.32 -10.20
C TRP A 269 18.03 -10.50 -10.47
N ASN A 270 18.54 -11.73 -10.51
CA ASN A 270 17.71 -12.91 -10.75
C ASN A 270 16.77 -13.20 -9.57
N ARG A 271 16.96 -12.54 -8.43
CA ARG A 271 16.14 -12.65 -7.22
C ARG A 271 14.90 -11.77 -7.24
N MET A 272 14.61 -11.14 -8.37
CA MET A 272 13.39 -10.34 -8.57
C MET A 272 12.47 -10.97 -9.61
N HIS A 273 12.77 -12.21 -10.04
CA HIS A 273 12.18 -12.79 -11.22
C HIS A 273 11.66 -14.21 -10.97
N ASN A 274 10.39 -14.43 -11.31
CA ASN A 274 9.81 -15.75 -11.55
C ASN A 274 9.32 -15.81 -13.00
N HIS A 275 10.05 -16.54 -13.85
CA HIS A 275 9.72 -16.66 -15.26
C HIS A 275 8.55 -17.63 -15.53
N ARG A 276 8.10 -18.41 -14.54
CA ARG A 276 6.91 -19.26 -14.67
C ARG A 276 5.62 -18.44 -14.68
N LYS A 277 5.62 -17.27 -14.03
CA LYS A 277 4.51 -16.32 -14.02
C LYS A 277 3.14 -16.95 -13.68
N PRO A 278 3.04 -17.74 -12.60
CA PRO A 278 1.73 -18.26 -12.19
C PRO A 278 0.78 -17.12 -11.86
N THR A 279 -0.50 -17.33 -12.16
CA THR A 279 -1.59 -16.35 -11.97
C THR A 279 -2.85 -17.00 -11.39
N ASP A 280 -2.83 -18.31 -11.17
CA ASP A 280 -3.98 -19.14 -10.79
C ASP A 280 -4.44 -18.91 -9.35
N HIS A 281 -3.50 -18.74 -8.42
CA HIS A 281 -3.85 -18.60 -6.99
C HIS A 281 -3.80 -17.15 -6.49
N ALA A 282 -2.76 -16.40 -6.87
CA ALA A 282 -2.61 -15.00 -6.51
C ALA A 282 -1.61 -14.27 -7.41
N VAL A 283 -1.81 -12.97 -7.55
CA VAL A 283 -0.96 -12.03 -8.28
C VAL A 283 -0.86 -10.71 -7.52
N LEU A 284 0.07 -9.86 -7.94
CA LEU A 284 0.20 -8.52 -7.39
C LEU A 284 -0.06 -7.48 -8.50
N ASN A 285 -1.19 -6.79 -8.42
CA ASN A 285 -1.55 -5.76 -9.37
C ASN A 285 -0.65 -4.53 -9.13
N HIS A 286 0.07 -4.09 -10.16
CA HIS A 286 1.04 -3.00 -10.06
C HIS A 286 0.60 -1.78 -10.87
N TYR A 287 0.06 -0.77 -10.19
CA TYR A 287 -0.42 0.50 -10.75
C TYR A 287 0.72 1.48 -11.01
N PHE A 288 1.69 1.04 -11.81
CA PHE A 288 2.95 1.73 -12.01
C PHE A 288 2.80 3.03 -12.80
N TYR A 289 1.95 3.05 -13.86
CA TYR A 289 1.85 4.18 -14.78
C TYR A 289 0.88 5.26 -14.30
N LYS A 290 -0.32 4.88 -13.82
CA LYS A 290 -1.41 5.80 -13.46
C LYS A 290 -1.71 6.82 -14.59
N SER A 291 -2.27 8.00 -14.29
CA SER A 291 -2.51 9.02 -15.32
C SER A 291 -1.22 9.68 -15.79
N GLU A 292 -1.27 10.36 -16.93
CA GLU A 292 -0.13 11.11 -17.45
C GLU A 292 0.40 12.17 -16.45
N GLN A 293 -0.48 12.94 -15.81
CA GLN A 293 -0.08 13.90 -14.77
C GLN A 293 0.63 13.22 -13.59
N GLU A 294 0.12 12.08 -13.12
CA GLU A 294 0.72 11.31 -12.03
C GLU A 294 2.08 10.71 -12.45
N TRP A 295 2.18 10.24 -13.70
CA TRP A 295 3.44 9.75 -14.29
C TRP A 295 4.51 10.83 -14.37
N GLN A 296 4.14 12.02 -14.85
CA GLN A 296 5.04 13.17 -14.95
C GLN A 296 5.53 13.58 -13.56
N ALA A 297 4.65 13.66 -12.56
CA ALA A 297 5.07 13.89 -11.19
C ALA A 297 6.05 12.77 -10.72
N LYS A 298 5.71 11.50 -10.97
CA LYS A 298 6.57 10.36 -10.62
C LYS A 298 7.96 10.36 -11.25
N GLN A 299 8.10 10.86 -12.47
CA GLN A 299 9.34 10.75 -13.24
C GLN A 299 10.15 12.05 -13.27
N CYS A 300 9.48 13.20 -13.22
CA CYS A 300 10.09 14.50 -13.45
C CYS A 300 10.30 15.30 -12.16
N THR A 301 9.49 15.07 -11.11
CA THR A 301 9.67 15.73 -9.81
C THR A 301 10.34 14.82 -8.78
N LEU A 302 10.34 13.50 -9.01
CA LEU A 302 10.85 12.50 -8.08
C LEU A 302 12.19 11.91 -8.51
N GLY A 303 13.15 11.95 -7.58
CA GLY A 303 14.30 11.05 -7.60
C GLY A 303 13.95 9.66 -7.05
N ASP A 304 14.89 8.71 -7.18
CA ASP A 304 14.80 7.44 -6.46
C ASP A 304 14.79 7.64 -4.92
N ILE A 305 14.79 6.55 -4.13
CA ILE A 305 14.83 6.69 -2.67
C ILE A 305 16.05 7.49 -2.17
N ASN A 306 17.12 7.61 -2.96
CA ASN A 306 18.33 8.38 -2.63
C ASN A 306 18.28 9.81 -3.18
N ASN A 307 17.13 10.28 -3.68
CA ASN A 307 16.96 11.57 -4.35
C ASN A 307 17.83 11.73 -5.61
N MET A 308 18.24 10.63 -6.24
CA MET A 308 18.89 10.71 -7.54
C MET A 308 17.83 11.02 -8.61
N SER A 309 18.02 12.15 -9.31
CA SER A 309 17.13 12.59 -10.38
C SER A 309 16.96 11.50 -11.45
N ARG A 310 15.70 11.28 -11.87
CA ARG A 310 15.37 10.41 -13.00
C ARG A 310 15.27 11.26 -14.26
N THR A 311 15.59 10.67 -15.42
CA THR A 311 15.32 11.36 -16.69
C THR A 311 13.81 11.49 -16.85
N CYS A 312 13.34 12.73 -16.97
CA CYS A 312 11.97 13.05 -17.35
C CYS A 312 11.76 12.58 -18.79
N ASN A 313 11.32 11.33 -18.96
CA ASN A 313 10.92 10.80 -20.25
C ASN A 313 9.46 11.18 -20.49
N GLU A 314 9.25 12.10 -21.40
CA GLU A 314 7.92 12.54 -21.83
C GLU A 314 7.18 11.39 -22.52
N THR A 315 5.94 11.16 -22.08
CA THR A 315 4.94 10.25 -22.66
C THR A 315 5.30 8.76 -22.76
N ARG A 316 4.79 7.98 -21.81
CA ARG A 316 4.49 6.55 -22.02
C ARG A 316 3.01 6.33 -21.77
N VAL A 317 2.20 6.62 -22.78
CA VAL A 317 0.82 6.14 -22.84
C VAL A 317 0.91 4.66 -23.20
N PHE A 318 0.89 3.78 -22.19
CA PHE A 318 0.76 2.36 -22.46
C PHE A 318 -0.70 2.08 -22.82
N PHE A 319 -0.91 1.58 -24.04
CA PHE A 319 -2.19 1.04 -24.46
C PHE A 319 -2.30 -0.37 -23.88
N GLN A 320 -3.07 -0.52 -22.80
CA GLN A 320 -3.41 -1.85 -22.26
C GLN A 320 -4.64 -2.39 -22.99
N SER A 321 -4.68 -3.71 -23.17
CA SER A 321 -5.74 -4.38 -23.91
C SER A 321 -6.71 -5.17 -23.03
N THR A 322 -6.30 -5.59 -21.83
CA THR A 322 -7.10 -6.53 -21.02
C THR A 322 -7.79 -5.79 -19.88
N PHE A 323 -9.12 -5.81 -19.88
CA PHE A 323 -9.92 -5.29 -18.77
C PHE A 323 -9.80 -6.23 -17.55
N ASP A 324 -9.50 -5.66 -16.40
CA ASP A 324 -9.43 -6.34 -15.11
C ASP A 324 -9.73 -5.33 -13.99
N ASP A 325 -10.89 -5.43 -13.36
CA ASP A 325 -11.30 -4.61 -12.21
C ASP A 325 -11.28 -5.41 -10.90
N THR A 326 -10.58 -6.55 -10.84
CA THR A 326 -10.63 -7.48 -9.70
C THR A 326 -10.25 -6.80 -8.38
N ALA A 327 -9.19 -5.98 -8.38
CA ALA A 327 -8.78 -5.26 -7.17
C ALA A 327 -9.84 -4.24 -6.72
N TRP A 328 -10.55 -3.60 -7.65
CA TRP A 328 -11.66 -2.72 -7.31
C TRP A 328 -12.81 -3.51 -6.68
N GLN A 329 -13.16 -4.66 -7.25
CA GLN A 329 -14.22 -5.53 -6.71
C GLN A 329 -13.88 -6.04 -5.30
N ILE A 330 -12.61 -6.36 -5.03
CA ILE A 330 -12.13 -6.73 -3.69
C ILE A 330 -12.30 -5.54 -2.74
N LEU A 331 -11.83 -4.35 -3.11
CA LEU A 331 -11.96 -3.15 -2.28
C LEU A 331 -13.43 -2.82 -1.98
N HIS A 332 -14.26 -2.81 -3.01
CA HIS A 332 -15.69 -2.51 -2.95
C HIS A 332 -16.45 -3.47 -2.02
N ARG A 333 -16.09 -4.76 -2.06
CA ARG A 333 -16.71 -5.81 -1.25
C ARG A 333 -16.24 -5.79 0.21
N LEU A 334 -14.94 -5.67 0.44
CA LEU A 334 -14.34 -5.80 1.78
C LEU A 334 -14.30 -4.48 2.57
N SER A 335 -14.36 -3.34 1.87
CA SER A 335 -14.39 -1.99 2.44
C SER A 335 -15.55 -1.16 1.85
N PRO A 336 -16.81 -1.41 2.27
CA PRO A 336 -18.00 -0.85 1.61
C PRO A 336 -18.11 0.68 1.63
N HIS A 337 -17.33 1.42 2.42
CA HIS A 337 -17.32 2.88 2.34
C HIS A 337 -16.79 3.40 1.00
N TYR A 338 -16.00 2.61 0.27
CA TYR A 338 -15.55 2.97 -1.07
C TYR A 338 -16.67 2.91 -2.12
N GLN A 339 -17.84 2.32 -1.84
CA GLN A 339 -18.99 2.30 -2.76
C GLN A 339 -19.51 3.70 -3.10
N MET A 340 -19.17 4.71 -2.28
CA MET A 340 -19.46 6.12 -2.59
C MET A 340 -18.87 6.58 -3.94
N TYR A 341 -17.84 5.89 -4.44
CA TYR A 341 -17.24 6.21 -5.73
C TYR A 341 -17.99 5.62 -6.92
N ASP A 342 -18.97 4.71 -6.75
CA ASP A 342 -19.63 3.98 -7.85
C ASP A 342 -20.22 4.92 -8.91
N ASN A 343 -20.81 6.03 -8.48
CA ASN A 343 -21.48 6.99 -9.35
C ASN A 343 -20.55 8.10 -9.88
N VAL A 344 -19.25 8.09 -9.54
CA VAL A 344 -18.32 9.10 -10.04
C VAL A 344 -18.01 8.81 -11.50
N SER A 345 -18.54 9.64 -12.40
CA SER A 345 -18.35 9.52 -13.85
C SER A 345 -16.97 9.98 -14.31
N ASP A 346 -16.39 10.93 -13.58
CA ASP A 346 -15.08 11.47 -13.88
C ASP A 346 -13.96 10.63 -13.22
N LEU A 347 -13.15 9.96 -14.03
CA LEU A 347 -12.07 9.07 -13.61
C LEU A 347 -10.67 9.60 -13.97
N GLY A 348 -10.58 10.82 -14.51
CA GLY A 348 -9.35 11.41 -15.04
C GLY A 348 -9.39 11.54 -16.55
#